data_AF-A0A7V5WMY1-F1
#
_entry.id   AF-A0A7V5WMY1-F1
#
_cell.length_a   1.000
_cell.length_b   1.000
_cell.length_c   1.000
_cell.angle_alpha   90.00
_cell.angle_beta   90.00
_cell.angle_gamma   90.00
#
_symmetry.space_group_name_H-M   'P 1'
#
loop_
_entity.id
_entity.type
_entity.pdbx_description
1 polymer ?
#
loop_
_entity_poly.entity_id
_entity_poly.type
_entity_poly.pdbx_seq_one_letter_code
_entity_poly.pdbx_strand_id
1 'polypeptide(L)'
;MKYFSLIIILVLVLASCTKTQQPEQKPDSIIKNEVFNLINNARASARTCGNKRFPAVPKLSYNNQLAKASQNHSIEMNTSGQLSHLSPANSQFYSQGSTAIKRIQQEGYRPIIIEENIAHSQTTAKKLVDDWLASP
;
A
#
# COMPACT_ATOMS: atom_id res chain seq x y z
N MET A 1 -41.46 -14.02 64.93
CA MET A 1 -41.98 -14.53 63.64
C MET A 1 -41.71 -13.44 62.61
N LYS A 2 -40.71 -13.62 61.74
CA LYS A 2 -40.78 -14.22 60.39
C LYS A 2 -41.33 -13.23 59.33
N TYR A 3 -40.39 -12.73 58.51
CA TYR A 3 -40.43 -12.25 57.11
C TYR A 3 -41.49 -11.17 56.75
N PHE A 4 -41.25 -10.16 55.91
CA PHE A 4 -40.82 -10.22 54.51
C PHE A 4 -40.85 -8.76 53.97
N SER A 5 -39.85 -8.28 53.21
CA SER A 5 -40.06 -7.49 51.98
C SER A 5 -38.78 -6.78 51.49
N LEU A 6 -38.38 -7.19 50.28
CA LEU A 6 -37.94 -6.35 49.19
C LEU A 6 -36.83 -5.33 49.48
N ILE A 7 -35.58 -5.79 49.42
CA ILE A 7 -34.50 -4.96 48.85
C ILE A 7 -34.07 -5.66 47.56
N ILE A 8 -34.72 -5.26 46.47
CA ILE A 8 -34.29 -5.56 45.11
C ILE A 8 -32.98 -4.81 44.92
N ILE A 9 -31.85 -5.49 45.16
CA ILE A 9 -30.55 -5.02 44.67
C ILE A 9 -30.59 -5.25 43.16
N LEU A 10 -30.99 -4.20 42.45
CA LEU A 10 -30.84 -4.06 41.01
C LEU A 10 -29.33 -4.11 40.71
N VAL A 11 -28.81 -5.30 40.45
CA VAL A 11 -27.49 -5.49 39.88
C VAL A 11 -27.56 -4.96 38.45
N LEU A 12 -27.25 -3.67 38.30
CA LEU A 12 -26.89 -3.05 37.02
C LEU A 12 -25.63 -3.77 36.54
N VAL A 13 -25.83 -4.86 35.78
CA VAL A 13 -24.78 -5.42 34.95
C VAL A 13 -24.49 -4.35 33.90
N LEU A 14 -23.49 -3.51 34.16
CA LEU A 14 -22.86 -2.70 33.13
C LEU A 14 -22.28 -3.70 32.14
N ALA A 15 -23.05 -4.01 31.10
CA ALA A 15 -22.53 -4.55 29.87
C ALA A 15 -21.57 -3.50 29.31
N SER A 16 -20.32 -3.52 29.77
CA SER A 16 -19.24 -2.87 29.07
C SER A 16 -19.16 -3.56 27.73
N CYS A 17 -19.74 -2.92 26.71
CA CYS A 17 -19.38 -3.15 25.33
C CYS A 17 -17.88 -2.89 25.22
N THR A 18 -17.07 -3.92 25.49
CA THR A 18 -15.71 -3.95 24.99
C THR A 18 -15.88 -4.04 23.48
N LYS A 19 -15.83 -2.88 22.82
CA LYS A 19 -15.74 -2.82 21.37
C LYS A 19 -14.43 -3.51 21.05
N THR A 20 -14.49 -4.78 20.68
CA THR A 20 -13.35 -5.52 20.18
C THR A 20 -12.82 -4.69 19.02
N GLN A 21 -11.69 -4.01 19.22
CA GLN A 21 -10.99 -3.33 18.14
C GLN A 21 -10.40 -4.43 17.26
N GLN A 22 -11.23 -4.94 16.35
CA GLN A 22 -10.73 -5.60 15.17
C GLN A 22 -9.90 -4.53 14.43
N PRO A 23 -8.62 -4.80 14.09
CA PRO A 23 -7.77 -3.78 13.48
C PRO A 23 -8.42 -3.32 12.17
N GLU A 24 -8.96 -2.10 12.17
CA GLU A 24 -9.58 -1.48 11.01
C GLU A 24 -8.48 -1.15 9.99
N GLN A 25 -8.42 -1.89 8.89
CA GLN A 25 -7.48 -1.61 7.81
C GLN A 25 -7.92 -0.35 7.06
N LYS A 26 -7.07 0.69 7.06
CA LYS A 26 -7.30 1.92 6.28
C LYS A 26 -7.49 1.57 4.79
N PRO A 27 -8.42 2.21 4.04
CA PRO A 27 -8.63 1.95 2.62
C PRO A 27 -7.34 1.91 1.78
N ASP A 28 -6.40 2.84 2.03
CA ASP A 28 -5.09 2.86 1.34
C ASP A 28 -4.30 1.56 1.54
N SER A 29 -4.37 0.95 2.73
CA SER A 29 -3.66 -0.31 3.03
C SER A 29 -4.26 -1.50 2.27
N ILE A 30 -5.57 -1.48 2.03
CA ILE A 30 -6.26 -2.51 1.25
C ILE A 30 -5.78 -2.47 -0.20
N ILE A 31 -5.80 -1.29 -0.82
CA ILE A 31 -5.37 -1.11 -2.22
C ILE A 31 -3.90 -1.47 -2.40
N LYS A 32 -3.01 -1.03 -1.49
CA LYS A 32 -1.57 -1.40 -1.56
C LYS A 32 -1.36 -2.91 -1.54
N ASN A 33 -2.05 -3.61 -0.64
CA ASN A 33 -1.94 -5.06 -0.52
C ASN A 33 -2.50 -5.76 -1.77
N GLU A 34 -3.60 -5.28 -2.32
CA GLU A 34 -4.19 -5.81 -3.55
C GLU A 34 -3.23 -5.66 -4.74
N VAL A 35 -2.65 -4.47 -4.93
CA VAL A 35 -1.64 -4.23 -5.98
C VAL A 35 -0.44 -5.17 -5.83
N PHE A 36 0.11 -5.31 -4.62
CA PHE A 36 1.25 -6.19 -4.36
C PHE A 36 0.92 -7.67 -4.67
N ASN A 37 -0.28 -8.13 -4.30
CA ASN A 37 -0.72 -9.49 -4.59
C ASN A 37 -0.92 -9.71 -6.09
N LEU A 38 -1.54 -8.76 -6.79
CA LEU A 38 -1.71 -8.82 -8.25
C LEU A 38 -0.37 -8.85 -8.99
N ILE A 39 0.64 -8.10 -8.53
CA ILE A 39 2.00 -8.16 -9.07
C ILE A 39 2.62 -9.54 -8.86
N ASN A 40 2.45 -10.16 -7.69
CA ASN A 40 2.98 -11.50 -7.44
C ASN A 40 2.26 -12.59 -8.24
N ASN A 41 0.94 -12.47 -8.42
CA ASN A 41 0.17 -13.34 -9.32
C ASN A 41 0.65 -13.18 -10.78
N ALA A 42 0.96 -11.95 -11.17
CA ALA A 42 1.51 -11.64 -12.47
C ALA A 42 2.87 -12.30 -12.71
N ARG A 43 3.75 -12.25 -11.72
CA ARG A 43 5.09 -12.86 -11.76
C ARG A 43 5.05 -14.39 -11.84
N ALA A 44 4.06 -15.02 -11.22
CA ALA A 44 3.90 -16.48 -11.20
C ALA A 44 3.49 -17.08 -12.57
N SER A 45 3.19 -16.25 -13.57
CA SER A 45 2.76 -16.67 -14.90
C SER A 45 3.76 -16.24 -15.96
N ALA A 46 4.11 -17.15 -16.87
CA ALA A 46 4.89 -16.81 -18.07
C ALA A 46 4.09 -15.87 -18.97
N ARG A 47 4.75 -14.87 -19.55
CA ARG A 47 4.08 -13.76 -20.25
C ARG A 47 4.85 -13.30 -21.49
N THR A 48 4.12 -12.71 -22.42
CA THR A 48 4.68 -12.03 -23.59
C THR A 48 4.46 -10.53 -23.42
N CYS A 49 5.54 -9.76 -23.44
CA CYS A 49 5.52 -8.30 -23.40
C CYS A 49 6.13 -7.80 -24.71
N GLY A 50 5.33 -7.15 -25.56
CA GLY A 50 5.71 -6.85 -26.94
C GLY A 50 6.03 -8.13 -27.74
N ASN A 51 7.25 -8.22 -28.27
CA ASN A 51 7.74 -9.39 -29.00
C ASN A 51 8.59 -10.34 -28.15
N LYS A 52 8.75 -10.07 -26.85
CA LYS A 52 9.63 -10.84 -25.96
C LYS A 52 8.81 -11.69 -24.99
N ARG A 53 9.17 -12.97 -24.90
CA ARG A 53 8.60 -13.90 -23.92
C ARG A 53 9.47 -13.94 -22.66
N PHE A 54 8.82 -13.84 -21.51
CA PHE A 54 9.41 -13.97 -20.19
C PHE A 54 8.83 -15.20 -19.46
N PRO A 55 9.67 -16.01 -18.79
CA PRO A 55 9.18 -17.12 -17.97
C PRO A 55 8.51 -16.61 -16.69
N ALA A 56 7.78 -17.48 -16.00
CA ALA A 56 7.36 -17.22 -14.63
C ALA A 56 8.58 -17.03 -13.72
N VAL A 57 8.48 -16.15 -12.73
CA VAL A 57 9.57 -15.81 -11.80
C VAL A 57 9.07 -15.83 -10.35
N PRO A 58 9.96 -16.04 -9.36
CA PRO A 58 9.58 -16.09 -7.95
C PRO A 58 8.87 -14.82 -7.48
N LYS A 59 8.00 -14.97 -6.46
CA LYS A 59 7.31 -13.85 -5.79
C LYS A 59 8.30 -12.86 -5.19
N LEU A 60 7.92 -11.59 -5.17
CA LEU A 60 8.62 -10.54 -4.42
C LEU A 60 8.28 -10.66 -2.93
N SER A 61 9.23 -10.24 -2.10
CA SER A 61 9.02 -9.98 -0.68
C SER A 61 8.69 -8.51 -0.47
N TYR A 62 7.72 -8.22 0.39
CA TYR A 62 7.37 -6.85 0.75
C TYR A 62 8.50 -6.21 1.56
N ASN A 63 8.80 -4.93 1.31
CA ASN A 63 9.81 -4.18 2.05
C ASN A 63 9.22 -2.83 2.49
N ASN A 64 9.28 -2.56 3.79
CA ASN A 64 8.66 -1.35 4.37
C ASN A 64 9.35 -0.05 3.94
N GLN A 65 10.66 -0.08 3.69
CA GLN A 65 11.41 1.10 3.24
C GLN A 65 11.02 1.46 1.80
N LEU A 66 10.90 0.47 0.91
CA LEU A 66 10.38 0.66 -0.44
C LEU A 66 8.93 1.16 -0.41
N ALA A 67 8.07 0.56 0.42
CA ALA A 67 6.67 0.97 0.54
C ALA A 67 6.52 2.42 1.02
N LYS A 68 7.33 2.83 2.00
CA LYS A 68 7.37 4.22 2.46
C LYS A 68 7.85 5.16 1.36
N ALA A 69 8.91 4.77 0.66
CA ALA A 69 9.46 5.57 -0.44
C ALA A 69 8.43 5.82 -1.54
N SER A 70 7.76 4.75 -2.00
CA SER A 70 6.71 4.79 -3.01
C SER A 70 5.50 5.61 -2.56
N GLN A 71 5.04 5.45 -1.32
CA GLN A 71 3.90 6.21 -0.80
C GLN A 71 4.18 7.73 -0.78
N ASN A 72 5.36 8.13 -0.29
CA ASN A 72 5.76 9.53 -0.25
C ASN A 72 5.83 10.11 -1.66
N HIS A 73 6.43 9.37 -2.62
CA HIS A 73 6.50 9.84 -4.01
C HIS A 73 5.12 9.93 -4.68
N SER A 74 4.21 8.99 -4.41
CA SER A 74 2.82 9.07 -4.86
C SER A 74 2.10 10.29 -4.29
N ILE A 75 2.35 10.67 -3.04
CA ILE A 75 1.81 11.90 -2.46
C ILE A 75 2.39 13.13 -3.18
N GLU A 76 3.69 13.18 -3.44
CA GLU A 76 4.32 14.30 -4.15
C GLU A 76 3.79 14.46 -5.58
N MET A 77 3.62 13.37 -6.32
CA MET A 77 3.02 13.39 -7.66
C MET A 77 1.58 13.90 -7.60
N ASN A 78 0.79 13.44 -6.63
CA ASN A 78 -0.59 13.90 -6.45
C ASN A 78 -0.65 15.39 -6.08
N THR A 79 0.20 15.85 -5.16
CA THR A 79 0.22 17.25 -4.70
C THR A 79 0.73 18.20 -5.78
N SER A 80 1.70 17.78 -6.59
CA SER A 80 2.23 18.59 -7.70
C SER A 80 1.38 18.52 -8.97
N GLY A 81 0.50 17.51 -9.10
CA GLY A 81 -0.24 17.24 -10.33
C GLY A 81 0.65 16.72 -11.47
N GLN A 82 1.84 16.21 -11.16
CA GLN A 82 2.82 15.75 -12.15
C GLN A 82 3.09 14.26 -12.00
N LEU A 83 2.87 13.50 -13.07
CA LEU A 83 3.34 12.11 -13.16
C LEU A 83 4.81 12.13 -13.62
N SER A 84 5.74 11.90 -12.70
CA SER A 84 7.18 11.99 -12.96
C SER A 84 7.96 11.01 -12.10
N HIS A 85 9.07 10.49 -12.62
CA HIS A 85 10.04 9.70 -11.85
C HIS A 85 10.90 10.56 -10.91
N LEU A 86 10.90 11.88 -11.11
CA LEU A 86 11.67 12.83 -10.32
C LEU A 86 10.77 13.51 -9.28
N SER A 87 11.28 13.68 -8.07
CA SER A 87 10.59 14.48 -7.06
C SER A 87 10.41 15.92 -7.55
N PRO A 88 9.22 16.53 -7.36
CA PRO A 88 8.88 17.82 -7.93
C PRO A 88 9.62 18.98 -7.24
N ALA A 89 9.53 20.19 -7.79
CA ALA A 89 10.19 21.37 -7.20
C ALA A 89 9.63 21.74 -5.81
N ASN A 90 8.35 21.46 -5.57
CA ASN A 90 7.67 21.67 -4.28
C ASN A 90 7.67 20.40 -3.40
N SER A 91 8.60 19.47 -3.65
CA SER A 91 8.77 18.22 -2.91
C SER A 91 8.85 18.44 -1.39
N GLN A 92 8.14 17.59 -0.64
CA GLN A 92 8.02 17.70 0.82
C GLN A 92 8.81 16.62 1.55
N PHE A 93 8.98 15.45 0.93
CA PHE A 93 9.67 14.30 1.53
C PHE A 93 11.12 14.18 1.05
N TYR A 94 11.41 14.61 -0.18
CA TYR A 94 12.74 14.47 -0.78
C TYR A 94 13.28 15.79 -1.32
N SER A 95 14.57 15.83 -1.66
CA SER A 95 15.12 16.95 -2.42
C SER A 95 14.51 17.00 -3.83
N GLN A 96 14.32 18.21 -4.37
CA GLN A 96 13.92 18.40 -5.76
C GLN A 96 14.79 17.58 -6.72
N GLY A 97 14.15 16.95 -7.71
CA GLY A 97 14.84 16.14 -8.70
C GLY A 97 15.39 14.81 -8.17
N SER A 98 15.00 14.39 -6.96
CA SER A 98 15.38 13.07 -6.44
C SER A 98 14.84 11.98 -7.35
N THR A 99 15.72 11.04 -7.71
CA THR A 99 15.39 9.82 -8.45
C THR A 99 14.89 8.73 -7.50
N ALA A 100 14.26 7.68 -8.04
CA ALA A 100 13.81 6.53 -7.24
C ALA A 100 14.90 5.97 -6.32
N ILE A 101 16.13 5.80 -6.84
CA ILE A 101 17.26 5.32 -6.03
C ILE A 101 17.59 6.25 -4.85
N LYS A 102 17.58 7.57 -5.05
CA LYS A 102 17.83 8.54 -3.96
C LYS A 102 16.74 8.47 -2.90
N ARG A 103 15.47 8.39 -3.32
CA ARG A 103 14.33 8.27 -2.40
C ARG A 103 14.44 7.04 -1.51
N ILE A 104 14.65 5.86 -2.11
CA ILE A 104 14.75 4.61 -1.34
C ILE A 104 16.01 4.57 -0.45
N GLN A 105 17.11 5.21 -0.87
CA GLN A 105 18.32 5.32 -0.07
C GLN A 105 18.11 6.20 1.15
N GLN A 106 17.36 7.29 1.02
CA GLN A 106 16.95 8.14 2.14
C GLN A 106 16.06 7.39 3.14
N GLU A 107 15.22 6.47 2.66
CA GLU A 107 14.43 5.56 3.52
C GLU A 107 15.24 4.37 4.08
N GLY A 108 16.54 4.30 3.77
CA GLY A 108 17.47 3.31 4.33
C GLY A 108 17.58 2.00 3.55
N TYR A 109 16.98 1.89 2.36
CA TYR A 109 17.14 0.73 1.48
C TYR A 109 18.39 0.89 0.60
N ARG A 110 19.06 -0.22 0.28
CA ARG A 110 20.28 -0.25 -0.56
C ARG A 110 20.11 -1.31 -1.65
N PRO A 111 19.68 -0.91 -2.86
CA PRO A 111 19.44 -1.85 -3.96
C PRO A 111 20.75 -2.20 -4.68
N ILE A 112 20.77 -3.34 -5.37
CA ILE A 112 21.76 -3.61 -6.42
C ILE A 112 21.24 -3.05 -7.76
N ILE A 113 19.96 -3.27 -8.05
CA ILE A 113 19.23 -2.78 -9.22
C ILE A 113 17.88 -2.26 -8.72
N ILE A 114 17.39 -1.18 -9.34
CA ILE A 114 16.05 -0.64 -9.10
C ILE A 114 15.41 -0.24 -10.43
N GLU A 115 14.11 -0.51 -10.52
CA GLU A 115 13.19 0.01 -11.52
C GLU A 115 11.97 0.60 -10.80
N GLU A 116 11.25 1.51 -11.45
CA GLU A 116 10.07 2.15 -10.89
C GLU A 116 8.92 2.17 -11.91
N ASN A 117 7.76 1.67 -11.51
CA ASN A 117 6.51 1.87 -12.24
C ASN A 117 5.66 2.93 -11.51
N ILE A 118 5.14 3.91 -12.25
CA ILE A 118 4.21 4.92 -11.75
C ILE A 118 2.95 4.93 -12.61
N ALA A 119 1.85 5.42 -12.05
CA ALA A 119 0.59 5.56 -12.78
C ALA A 119 -0.29 6.62 -12.10
N HIS A 120 -1.34 7.04 -12.81
CA HIS A 120 -2.37 7.92 -12.31
C HIS A 120 -3.71 7.62 -12.99
N SER A 121 -4.82 8.01 -12.34
CA SER A 121 -6.19 7.94 -12.84
C SER A 121 -6.86 6.55 -12.87
N GLN A 122 -6.18 5.47 -12.50
CA GLN A 122 -6.84 4.18 -12.32
C GLN A 122 -7.69 4.16 -11.06
N THR A 123 -8.90 3.60 -11.18
CA THR A 123 -9.89 3.54 -10.10
C THR A 123 -9.85 2.22 -9.32
N THR A 124 -9.10 1.22 -9.80
CA THR A 124 -8.95 -0.09 -9.12
C THR A 124 -7.51 -0.59 -9.22
N ALA A 125 -7.09 -1.40 -8.23
CA ALA A 125 -5.79 -2.07 -8.23
C ALA A 125 -5.63 -3.00 -9.44
N LYS A 126 -6.70 -3.70 -9.84
CA LYS A 126 -6.70 -4.54 -11.05
C LYS A 126 -6.41 -3.73 -12.31
N LYS A 127 -7.11 -2.62 -12.54
CA LYS A 127 -6.89 -1.77 -13.73
C LYS A 127 -5.48 -1.21 -13.75
N LEU A 128 -4.95 -0.80 -12.59
CA LEU A 128 -3.57 -0.35 -12.43
C LEU A 128 -2.56 -1.41 -12.89
N VAL A 129 -2.68 -2.64 -12.39
CA VAL A 129 -1.75 -3.70 -12.75
C VAL A 129 -1.95 -4.13 -14.20
N ASP A 130 -3.18 -4.24 -14.70
CA ASP A 130 -3.44 -4.55 -16.10
C ASP A 130 -2.79 -3.53 -17.05
N ASP A 131 -2.86 -2.22 -16.72
CA ASP A 131 -2.26 -1.16 -17.53
C ASP A 131 -0.73 -1.26 -17.56
N TRP A 132 -0.08 -1.52 -16.43
CA TRP A 132 1.36 -1.76 -16.40
C TRP A 132 1.77 -2.98 -17.23
N LEU A 133 0.94 -4.03 -17.27
CA LEU A 133 1.24 -5.23 -18.04
C LEU A 133 1.02 -5.06 -19.54
N ALA A 134 0.17 -4.11 -19.93
CA ALA A 134 -0.06 -3.74 -21.31
C ALA A 134 1.00 -2.75 -21.85
N SER A 135 1.81 -2.15 -20.97
CA SER A 135 2.91 -1.25 -21.34
C SER A 135 4.21 -2.05 -21.57
N PRO A 136 4.77 -2.09 -22.79
CA PRO A 136 6.05 -2.75 -23.08
C PRO A 136 7.25 -2.16 -22.33
#